data_AF-A0A9E7ZQK2-F1
#
_entry.id   AF-A0A9E7ZQK2-F1
#
_cell.length_a   1.000
_cell.length_b   1.000
_cell.length_c   1.000
_cell.angle_alpha   90.00
_cell.angle_beta   90.00
_cell.angle_gamma   90.00
#
_symmetry.space_group_name_H-M   'P 1'
#
loop_
_entity.id
_entity.type
_entity.pdbx_description
1 polymer ?
#
loop_
_entity_poly.entity_id
_entity_poly.type
_entity_poly.pdbx_seq_one_letter_code
_entity_poly.pdbx_strand_id
1 'polypeptide(L)' 'MDAAFIQVEQAPAREIIRDGRGVIVGAIERQQLVGRLIARDSRGVLVGVYEERSRTTRDAHGRLVGRANLLPALLFQRR' A
#
# COMPACT_ATOMS: atom_id res chain seq x y z
N MET A 1 30.45 29.64 -2.97
CA MET A 1 30.28 28.17 -2.84
C MET A 1 28.79 27.92 -2.89
N ASP A 2 28.26 27.55 -4.04
CA ASP A 2 26.84 27.25 -4.20
C ASP A 2 26.55 25.87 -3.62
N ALA A 3 25.69 25.83 -2.60
CA ALA A 3 25.17 24.59 -2.06
C ALA A 3 24.09 24.07 -3.01
N ALA A 4 24.40 23.01 -3.77
CA ALA A 4 23.38 22.28 -4.52
C ALA A 4 22.52 21.48 -3.54
N PHE A 5 21.27 21.88 -3.37
CA PHE A 5 20.27 21.08 -2.66
C PHE A 5 19.85 19.91 -3.55
N ILE A 6 20.31 18.71 -3.24
CA ILE A 6 19.80 17.49 -3.89
C ILE A 6 18.56 17.05 -3.12
N GLN A 7 17.38 17.24 -3.73
CA GLN A 7 16.14 16.65 -3.23
C GLN A 7 16.14 15.16 -3.59
N VAL A 8 16.50 14.31 -2.64
CA VAL A 8 16.39 12.86 -2.79
C VAL A 8 14.94 12.47 -2.52
N GLU A 9 14.14 12.30 -3.57
CA GLU A 9 12.82 11.68 -3.45
C GLU A 9 13.01 10.22 -3.05
N GLN A 10 12.75 9.91 -1.78
CA GLN A 10 12.68 8.53 -1.32
C GLN A 10 11.44 7.89 -1.95
N ALA A 11 11.63 7.07 -2.99
CA ALA A 11 10.54 6.28 -3.53
C ALA A 11 9.93 5.41 -2.40
N PRO A 12 8.59 5.36 -2.26
CA PRO A 12 7.97 4.53 -1.25
C PRO A 12 8.42 3.08 -1.43
N ALA A 13 8.81 2.42 -0.34
CA ALA A 13 9.14 1.00 -0.38
C ALA A 13 7.91 0.23 -0.88
N ARG A 14 8.08 -0.48 -2.00
CA ARG A 14 6.99 -1.15 -2.73
C ARG A 14 7.19 -2.66 -2.73
N GLU A 15 6.19 -3.37 -2.26
CA GLU A 15 6.13 -4.83 -2.26
C GLU A 15 5.17 -5.29 -3.36
N ILE A 16 5.62 -6.18 -4.25
CA ILE A 16 4.77 -6.77 -5.30
C ILE A 16 4.16 -8.05 -4.78
N ILE A 17 2.82 -8.13 -4.82
CA ILE A 17 2.08 -9.29 -4.36
C ILE A 17 1.72 -10.16 -5.56
N ARG A 18 1.97 -11.45 -5.45
CA ARG A 18 1.68 -12.45 -6.48
C ARG A 18 0.80 -13.56 -5.92
N ASP A 19 0.00 -14.18 -6.77
CA ASP A 19 -0.74 -15.39 -6.42
C ASP A 19 0.16 -16.64 -6.47
N GLY A 20 -0.40 -17.80 -6.12
CA GLY A 20 0.32 -19.08 -6.13
C GLY A 20 0.79 -19.55 -7.52
N ARG A 21 0.37 -18.88 -8.60
CA ARG A 21 0.83 -19.13 -9.98
C ARG A 21 1.86 -18.08 -10.44
N GLY A 22 2.24 -17.15 -9.58
CA GLY A 22 3.18 -16.07 -9.88
C GLY A 22 2.58 -14.86 -10.59
N VAL A 23 1.25 -14.83 -10.79
CA VAL A 23 0.54 -13.71 -11.41
C VAL A 23 0.50 -12.53 -10.43
N ILE A 24 0.86 -11.33 -10.90
CA ILE A 24 0.79 -10.12 -10.09
C ILE A 24 -0.67 -9.80 -9.78
N VAL A 25 -1.02 -9.79 -8.49
CA VAL A 25 -2.36 -9.38 -8.02
C VAL A 25 -2.39 -7.90 -7.65
N GLY A 26 -1.24 -7.33 -7.32
CA GLY A 26 -1.14 -5.92 -6.96
C GLY A 26 0.17 -5.58 -6.27
N ALA A 27 0.17 -4.43 -5.59
CA ALA A 27 1.30 -3.97 -4.80
C ALA A 27 0.84 -3.36 -3.49
N ILE A 28 1.72 -3.43 -2.48
CA ILE A 28 1.60 -2.69 -1.22
C ILE A 28 2.73 -1.67 -1.17
N GLU A 29 2.36 -0.40 -1.00
CA GLU A 29 3.27 0.74 -0.95
C GLU A 29 3.33 1.28 0.48
N ARG A 30 4.54 1.46 1.02
CA ARG A 30 4.76 2.04 2.34
C ARG A 30 5.00 3.54 2.25
N GLN A 31 4.12 4.31 2.88
CA GLN A 31 4.28 5.74 3.10
C GLN A 31 4.86 5.99 4.49
N GLN A 32 6.20 5.95 4.59
CA GLN A 32 6.92 6.03 5.88
C GLN A 32 6.59 7.30 6.67
N LEU A 33 6.53 8.46 6.01
CA LEU A 33 6.28 9.76 6.67
C LEU A 33 4.92 9.84 7.37
N VAL A 34 3.93 9.06 6.91
CA VAL A 34 2.54 9.12 7.39
C VAL A 34 2.15 7.87 8.18
N GLY A 35 3.01 6.85 8.25
CA GLY A 35 2.72 5.57 8.93
C GLY A 35 1.55 4.81 8.27
N ARG A 36 1.55 4.75 6.93
CA ARG A 36 0.48 4.10 6.16
C ARG A 36 1.03 3.08 5.18
N LEU A 37 0.25 2.03 4.96
CA LEU A 37 0.40 1.11 3.84
C LEU A 37 -0.78 1.28 2.88
N ILE A 38 -0.50 1.25 1.59
CA ILE A 38 -1.50 1.41 0.53
C ILE A 38 -1.48 0.18 -0.36
N ALA A 39 -2.62 -0.48 -0.52
CA ALA A 39 -2.77 -1.56 -1.49
C ALA A 39 -3.35 -1.03 -2.81
N ARG A 40 -2.73 -1.41 -3.92
CA ARG A 40 -3.23 -1.16 -5.28
C ARG A 40 -3.34 -2.47 -6.05
N ASP A 41 -4.39 -2.62 -6.85
CA ASP A 41 -4.53 -3.77 -7.75
C ASP A 41 -3.44 -3.76 -8.85
N SER A 42 -3.42 -4.80 -9.69
CA SER A 42 -2.47 -4.94 -10.79
C SER A 42 -2.54 -3.80 -11.84
N ARG A 43 -3.63 -3.01 -11.85
CA ARG A 43 -3.82 -1.83 -12.70
C ARG A 43 -3.46 -0.52 -11.99
N GLY A 44 -3.04 -0.57 -10.73
CA GLY A 44 -2.70 0.60 -9.92
C GLY A 44 -3.89 1.25 -9.20
N VAL A 45 -5.08 0.64 -9.26
CA VAL A 45 -6.30 1.15 -8.61
C VAL A 45 -6.22 0.90 -7.10
N LEU A 46 -6.54 1.90 -6.29
CA LEU A 46 -6.59 1.78 -4.83
C LEU A 46 -7.59 0.69 -4.41
N VAL A 47 -7.14 -0.24 -3.57
CA VAL A 47 -7.95 -1.32 -3.01
C VAL A 47 -8.20 -1.12 -1.52
N GLY A 48 -7.22 -0.57 -0.79
CA GLY A 48 -7.37 -0.28 0.63
C GLY A 48 -6.16 0.42 1.22
N VAL A 49 -6.33 0.89 2.45
CA VAL A 49 -5.31 1.59 3.23
C VAL A 49 -5.25 0.98 4.62
N TYR A 50 -4.04 0.71 5.11
CA TYR A 50 -3.79 0.35 6.50
C TYR A 50 -3.08 1.50 7.21
N GLU A 51 -3.62 1.94 8.35
CA GLU A 51 -3.04 2.97 9.20
C GLU A 51 -2.37 2.33 10.42
N GLU A 52 -1.05 2.50 10.56
CA GLU A 52 -0.27 1.82 11.60
C GLU A 52 -0.63 2.29 13.01
N ARG A 53 -0.89 3.60 13.19
CA ARG A 53 -1.21 4.20 14.49
C ARG A 53 -2.51 3.64 15.08
N SER A 54 -3.54 3.49 14.25
CA SER A 54 -4.84 2.95 14.69
C SER A 54 -4.94 1.43 14.51
N ARG A 55 -3.96 0.83 13.83
CA ARG A 55 -3.94 -0.60 13.43
C ARG A 55 -5.20 -1.00 12.68
N THR A 56 -5.73 -0.12 11.83
CA THR A 56 -6.96 -0.37 11.07
C THR A 56 -6.71 -0.47 9.58
N THR A 57 -7.43 -1.39 8.93
CA THR A 57 -7.52 -1.43 7.46
C THR A 57 -8.88 -0.90 7.02
N ARG A 58 -8.88 -0.02 6.03
CA ARG A 58 -10.06 0.48 5.35
C ARG A 58 -10.02 0.09 3.87
N ASP A 59 -11.19 -0.14 3.29
CA ASP A 59 -11.32 -0.40 1.85
C ASP A 59 -11.14 0.88 1.03
N ALA A 60 -11.21 0.76 -0.30
CA ALA A 60 -11.14 1.88 -1.24
C ALA A 60 -12.23 2.95 -1.05
N HIS A 61 -13.32 2.64 -0.34
CA HIS A 61 -14.41 3.57 0.00
C HIS A 61 -14.25 4.17 1.40
N GLY A 62 -13.16 3.86 2.11
CA GLY A 62 -12.90 4.34 3.48
C GLY A 62 -13.65 3.57 4.57
N ARG A 63 -14.36 2.49 4.23
CA ARG A 63 -15.08 1.66 5.20
C ARG A 63 -14.10 0.81 6.00
N LEU A 64 -14.29 0.74 7.32
CA LEU A 64 -13.45 -0.08 8.19
C LEU A 64 -13.68 -1.56 7.87
N VAL A 65 -12.61 -2.26 7.49
CA VAL A 65 -12.61 -3.71 7.21
C VAL A 65 -12.18 -4.49 8.45
N GLY A 66 -11.27 -3.95 9.25
CA GLY A 66 -10.84 -4.60 10.49
C GLY A 66 -9.66 -3.93 11.19
N ARG A 67 -9.26 -4.53 12.31
CA ARG A 67 -8.16 -4.06 13.18
C ARG A 67 -6.92 -4.94 13.07
N ALA A 68 -6.36 -4.99 11.87
CA ALA A 68 -5.07 -5.60 11.54
C ALA A 68 -4.66 -5.12 10.13
N ASN A 69 -3.47 -5.47 9.66
CA ASN A 69 -3.12 -5.30 8.25
C ASN A 69 -3.84 -6.38 7.41
N LEU A 70 -4.95 -6.00 6.77
CA LEU A 70 -5.76 -6.86 5.92
C LEU A 70 -5.58 -6.56 4.42
N LEU A 71 -4.59 -5.72 4.08
CA LEU A 71 -4.32 -5.32 2.70
C LEU A 71 -4.04 -6.50 1.75
N PRO A 72 -3.26 -7.54 2.14
CA PRO A 72 -3.09 -8.71 1.28
C PRO A 72 -4.43 -9.38 0.97
N ALA A 73 -5.30 -9.56 1.97
CA ALA A 73 -6.60 -10.20 1.77
C ALA A 73 -7.49 -9.40 0.79
N LEU A 74 -7.50 -8.07 0.89
CA LEU A 74 -8.28 -7.22 -0.02
C LEU A 74 -7.81 -7.33 -1.48
N LEU A 75 -6.50 -7.53 -1.72
CA LEU A 75 -5.97 -7.73 -3.08
C LEU A 75 -6.48 -9.03 -3.72
N PHE A 76 -6.78 -10.07 -2.92
CA PHE A 76 -7.32 -11.33 -3.43
C PHE A 76 -8.85 -11.33 -3.60
N GLN A 77 -9.57 -10.38 -3.01
CA GLN A 77 -11.04 -10.31 -3.10
C GLN A 77 -11.57 -9.62 -4.37
N ARG A 78 -10.76 -8.81 -5.07
CA ARG A 78 -11.17 -7.98 -6.21
C ARG A 78 -11.01 -8.69 -7.58
N ARG A 79 -11.29 -9.99 -7.68
CA ARG A 79 -11.24 -10.74 -8.94
C ARG A 79 -12.54 -10.67 -9.72
#